data_AF-A0A948BQM6-F1
#
_entry.id   AF-A0A948BQM6-F1
#
_cell.length_a   1.000
_cell.length_b   1.000
_cell.length_c   1.000
_cell.angle_alpha   90.00
_cell.angle_beta   90.00
_cell.angle_gamma   90.00
#
_symmetry.space_group_name_H-M   'P 1'
#
loop_
_entity.id
_entity.type
_entity.pdbx_description
1 polymer ?
#
loop_
_entity_poly.entity_id
_entity_poly.type
_entity_poly.pdbx_seq_one_letter_code
_entity_poly.pdbx_strand_id
1 'polypeptide(L)'
;MFDLSIKKEDIEWLKKYYPALKIHYKDNKATEVIGDLYFSMVFLEEGKPYIINPDYGYSNGVKIKDKYQIRIELKGSEFSDLPQVFEINSRLEKIADSRNIKKKDLHINPGGAGCLCIKPEEILNLPNGFNFKDFFNNLVIPFFYAQSYFEKNNTWPWGQYSHGIWGFIEWYLKQDNLTKQSTESFLKRLQKYNNEWRLLKNLLIPKCKIKGHHECICGKNNKFRNCHNDVLRGIWKLKQDILNFGIKIQ
;
A
#
# COMPACT_ATOMS: atom_id res chain seq x y z
N MET A 1 -13.40 -11.10 -3.50
CA MET A 1 -12.11 -11.73 -3.13
C MET A 1 -11.48 -12.21 -4.41
N PHE A 2 -10.19 -11.92 -4.61
CA PHE A 2 -9.48 -12.31 -5.84
C PHE A 2 -9.28 -13.83 -5.89
N ASP A 3 -9.29 -14.41 -7.10
CA ASP A 3 -8.77 -15.76 -7.33
C ASP A 3 -7.25 -15.67 -7.46
N LEU A 4 -6.53 -16.10 -6.42
CA LEU A 4 -5.08 -15.99 -6.32
C LEU A 4 -4.33 -17.16 -6.97
N SER A 5 -5.01 -17.95 -7.80
CA SER A 5 -4.37 -19.06 -8.51
C SER A 5 -3.34 -18.57 -9.55
N ILE A 6 -2.21 -19.28 -9.61
CA ILE A 6 -1.17 -19.06 -10.64
C ILE A 6 -1.50 -19.95 -11.84
N LYS A 7 -1.60 -19.36 -13.03
CA LYS A 7 -1.83 -20.07 -14.29
C LYS A 7 -0.51 -20.55 -14.89
N LYS A 8 -0.58 -21.48 -15.85
CA LYS A 8 0.61 -21.99 -16.56
C LYS A 8 1.43 -20.86 -17.20
N GLU A 9 0.75 -19.88 -17.79
CA GLU A 9 1.39 -18.70 -18.40
C GLU A 9 2.17 -17.86 -17.39
N ASP A 10 1.65 -17.72 -16.16
CA ASP A 10 2.33 -17.01 -15.08
C ASP A 10 3.60 -17.73 -14.65
N ILE A 11 3.59 -19.07 -14.63
CA ILE A 11 4.75 -19.90 -14.31
C ILE A 11 5.85 -19.71 -15.37
N GLU A 12 5.49 -19.79 -16.65
CA GLU A 12 6.44 -19.61 -17.75
C GLU A 12 7.00 -18.18 -17.79
N TRP A 13 6.15 -17.18 -17.50
CA TRP A 13 6.58 -15.80 -17.33
C TRP A 13 7.56 -15.65 -16.16
N LEU A 14 7.25 -16.20 -14.99
CA LEU A 14 8.12 -16.13 -13.81
C LEU A 14 9.47 -16.79 -14.09
N LYS A 15 9.50 -17.97 -14.70
CA LYS A 15 10.74 -18.66 -15.09
C LYS A 15 11.59 -17.84 -16.06
N LYS A 16 10.95 -17.17 -17.03
CA LYS A 16 11.64 -16.36 -18.04
C LYS A 16 12.27 -15.10 -17.46
N TYR A 17 11.55 -14.37 -16.61
CA TYR A 17 11.96 -13.04 -16.16
C TYR A 17 12.58 -13.03 -14.75
N TYR A 18 12.23 -14.00 -13.89
CA TYR A 18 12.69 -14.10 -12.51
C TYR A 18 13.08 -15.55 -12.16
N PRO A 19 14.06 -16.16 -12.87
CA PRO A 19 14.39 -17.59 -12.77
C PRO A 19 14.86 -18.06 -11.38
N ALA A 20 15.31 -17.13 -10.53
CA ALA A 20 15.73 -17.41 -9.16
C ALA A 20 14.56 -17.54 -8.17
N LEU A 21 13.35 -17.14 -8.57
CA LEU A 21 12.12 -17.38 -7.81
C LEU A 21 11.55 -18.76 -8.16
N LYS A 22 11.19 -19.53 -7.13
CA LYS A 22 10.62 -20.87 -7.24
C LYS A 22 9.21 -20.89 -6.67
N ILE A 23 8.35 -21.66 -7.31
CA ILE A 23 6.96 -21.87 -6.86
C ILE A 23 6.95 -23.15 -6.05
N HIS A 24 6.39 -23.10 -4.85
CA HIS A 24 6.11 -24.29 -4.06
C HIS A 24 4.63 -24.66 -4.17
N TYR A 25 4.39 -25.96 -4.12
CA TYR A 25 3.08 -26.56 -4.30
C TYR A 25 2.70 -27.37 -3.06
N LYS A 26 1.42 -27.32 -2.71
CA LYS A 26 0.79 -28.22 -1.74
C LYS A 26 -0.50 -28.74 -2.36
N ASP A 27 -0.71 -30.06 -2.33
CA ASP A 27 -1.90 -30.69 -2.90
C ASP A 27 -2.17 -30.26 -4.36
N ASN A 28 -1.11 -30.23 -5.18
CA ASN A 28 -1.11 -29.75 -6.57
C ASN A 28 -1.56 -28.29 -6.80
N LYS A 29 -1.61 -27.46 -5.74
CA LYS A 29 -1.90 -26.03 -5.82
C LYS A 29 -0.66 -25.23 -5.45
N ALA A 30 -0.36 -24.20 -6.24
CA ALA A 30 0.69 -23.25 -5.87
C ALA A 30 0.30 -22.54 -4.57
N THR A 31 1.20 -22.53 -3.59
CA THR A 31 0.95 -21.90 -2.28
C THR A 31 1.85 -20.71 -2.03
N GLU A 32 3.08 -20.75 -2.52
CA GLU A 32 4.04 -19.69 -2.30
C GLU A 32 5.06 -19.58 -3.45
N VAL A 33 5.65 -18.39 -3.57
CA VAL A 33 6.79 -18.10 -4.44
C VAL A 33 7.93 -17.59 -3.58
N ILE A 34 9.12 -18.19 -3.66
CA ILE A 34 10.24 -17.86 -2.79
C ILE A 34 11.56 -17.85 -3.56
N GLY A 35 12.48 -16.97 -3.17
CA GLY A 35 13.84 -16.92 -3.69
C GLY A 35 14.40 -15.50 -3.79
N ASP A 36 15.45 -15.37 -4.59
CA ASP A 36 16.04 -14.06 -4.88
C ASP A 36 15.21 -13.35 -5.96
N LEU A 37 14.65 -12.20 -5.61
CA LEU A 37 14.10 -11.22 -6.55
C LEU A 37 15.22 -10.30 -7.03
N TYR A 38 15.64 -10.46 -8.28
CA TYR A 38 16.49 -9.48 -8.98
C TYR A 38 15.60 -8.53 -9.79
N PHE A 39 15.83 -7.23 -9.69
CA PHE A 39 15.09 -6.26 -10.49
C PHE A 39 15.97 -5.11 -10.97
N SER A 40 15.54 -4.50 -12.09
CA SER A 40 16.01 -3.22 -12.57
C SER A 40 14.79 -2.36 -12.85
N MET A 41 14.70 -1.18 -12.26
CA MET A 41 13.62 -0.25 -12.53
C MET A 41 14.13 1.18 -12.61
N VAL A 42 13.48 1.99 -13.44
CA VAL A 42 13.77 3.42 -13.58
C VAL A 42 12.53 4.21 -13.22
N PHE A 43 12.71 5.15 -12.32
CA PHE A 43 11.72 6.17 -11.98
C PHE A 43 12.11 7.50 -12.62
N LEU A 44 11.20 8.12 -13.36
CA LEU A 44 11.46 9.41 -14.00
C LEU A 44 11.14 10.56 -13.06
N GLU A 45 9.86 10.73 -12.76
CA GLU A 45 9.31 11.70 -11.83
C GLU A 45 7.88 11.28 -11.46
N GLU A 46 7.32 11.92 -10.43
CA GLU A 46 5.97 11.62 -9.96
C GLU A 46 4.93 11.93 -11.04
N GLY A 47 3.95 11.02 -11.21
CA GLY A 47 2.93 11.12 -12.26
C GLY A 47 3.34 10.56 -13.62
N LYS A 48 4.62 10.23 -13.84
CA LYS A 48 5.07 9.50 -15.04
C LYS A 48 5.20 7.99 -14.77
N PRO A 49 4.94 7.13 -15.76
CA PRO A 49 5.18 5.69 -15.64
C PRO A 49 6.65 5.39 -15.34
N TYR A 50 6.90 4.40 -14.47
CA TYR A 50 8.22 3.81 -14.31
C TYR A 50 8.47 2.75 -15.39
N ILE A 51 9.74 2.39 -15.57
CA ILE A 51 10.17 1.40 -16.56
C ILE A 51 10.86 0.25 -15.83
N ILE A 52 10.29 -0.96 -15.93
CA ILE A 52 10.88 -2.19 -15.43
C ILE A 52 11.74 -2.81 -16.54
N ASN A 53 12.94 -3.27 -16.19
CA ASN A 53 13.92 -3.86 -17.09
C ASN A 53 14.22 -2.94 -18.30
N PRO A 54 14.68 -1.69 -18.06
CA PRO A 54 14.97 -0.76 -19.14
C PRO A 54 16.12 -1.27 -20.02
N ASP A 55 16.13 -0.83 -21.28
CA ASP A 55 17.21 -1.12 -22.23
C ASP A 55 18.59 -0.65 -21.71
N TYR A 56 19.65 -1.25 -22.24
CA TYR A 56 21.03 -1.04 -21.78
C TYR A 56 21.45 0.45 -21.80
N GLY A 57 20.98 1.21 -22.79
CA GLY A 57 21.29 2.63 -22.96
C GLY A 57 20.35 3.61 -22.26
N TYR A 58 19.32 3.15 -21.53
CA TYR A 58 18.38 4.06 -20.89
C TYR A 58 19.04 4.82 -19.72
N SER A 59 19.14 6.14 -19.85
CA SER A 59 19.87 7.03 -18.92
C SER A 59 18.99 8.08 -18.22
N ASN A 60 17.75 8.26 -18.64
CA ASN A 60 16.85 9.25 -18.03
C ASN A 60 16.30 8.75 -16.69
N GLY A 61 16.16 9.63 -15.70
CA GLY A 61 15.58 9.29 -14.39
C GLY A 61 16.52 8.50 -13.46
N VAL A 62 15.99 8.05 -12.34
CA VAL A 62 16.73 7.31 -11.31
C VAL A 62 16.62 5.82 -11.58
N LYS A 63 17.74 5.21 -11.99
CA LYS A 63 17.86 3.77 -12.21
C LYS A 63 18.33 3.07 -10.95
N ILE A 64 17.57 2.07 -10.49
CA ILE A 64 18.00 1.16 -9.42
C ILE A 64 17.99 -0.26 -9.97
N LYS A 65 19.16 -0.91 -9.84
CA LYS A 65 19.31 -2.36 -9.91
C LYS A 65 19.57 -2.85 -8.49
N ASP A 66 18.77 -3.80 -8.03
CA ASP A 66 18.91 -4.32 -6.67
C ASP A 66 18.36 -5.76 -6.58
N LYS A 67 18.54 -6.37 -5.41
CA LYS A 67 18.02 -7.68 -5.09
C LYS A 67 17.47 -7.77 -3.67
N TYR A 68 16.45 -8.60 -3.49
CA TYR A 68 15.91 -8.99 -2.18
C TYR A 68 15.67 -10.49 -2.15
N GLN A 69 15.83 -11.10 -0.99
CA GLN A 69 15.23 -12.42 -0.76
C GLN A 69 13.79 -12.20 -0.33
N ILE A 70 12.87 -12.81 -1.07
CA ILE A 70 11.45 -12.61 -0.85
C ILE A 70 10.72 -13.94 -0.71
N ARG A 71 9.57 -13.86 -0.05
CA ARG A 71 8.56 -14.92 -0.03
C ARG A 71 7.21 -14.29 -0.28
N ILE A 72 6.43 -14.87 -1.20
CA ILE A 72 5.09 -14.43 -1.56
C ILE A 72 4.14 -15.56 -1.20
N GLU A 73 3.26 -15.35 -0.23
CA GLU A 73 2.19 -16.29 0.10
C GLU A 73 0.95 -16.00 -0.75
N LEU A 74 0.44 -16.99 -1.48
CA LEU A 74 -0.73 -16.87 -2.38
C LEU A 74 -2.05 -16.93 -1.59
N LYS A 75 -2.17 -16.07 -0.58
CA LYS A 75 -3.37 -15.88 0.24
C LYS A 75 -3.48 -14.41 0.63
N GLY A 76 -4.71 -13.96 0.85
CA GLY A 76 -4.98 -12.64 1.43
C GLY A 76 -4.72 -12.61 2.94
N SER A 77 -4.89 -11.43 3.52
CA SER A 77 -4.88 -11.16 4.95
C SER A 77 -6.00 -10.19 5.34
N GLU A 78 -6.02 -9.76 6.59
CA GLU A 78 -6.94 -8.71 7.03
C GLU A 78 -6.64 -7.34 6.39
N PHE A 79 -5.38 -7.11 5.99
CA PHE A 79 -4.91 -5.86 5.41
C PHE A 79 -5.09 -5.79 3.89
N SER A 80 -5.08 -6.94 3.19
CA SER A 80 -5.09 -7.00 1.73
C SER A 80 -5.78 -8.27 1.22
N ASP A 81 -6.53 -8.21 0.12
CA ASP A 81 -7.05 -9.42 -0.55
C ASP A 81 -6.03 -10.03 -1.54
N LEU A 82 -4.85 -9.41 -1.71
CA LEU A 82 -3.76 -9.84 -2.58
C LEU A 82 -2.75 -10.74 -1.87
N PRO A 83 -1.84 -11.41 -2.60
CA PRO A 83 -0.77 -12.22 -2.00
C PRO A 83 0.09 -11.40 -1.02
N GLN A 84 0.47 -12.03 0.09
CA GLN A 84 1.32 -11.40 1.12
C GLN A 84 2.79 -11.51 0.74
N VAL A 85 3.50 -10.39 0.64
CA VAL A 85 4.91 -10.35 0.20
C VAL A 85 5.81 -10.00 1.37
N PHE A 86 6.84 -10.80 1.62
CA PHE A 86 7.79 -10.66 2.71
C PHE A 86 9.20 -10.48 2.16
N GLU A 87 9.98 -9.62 2.81
CA GLU A 87 11.43 -9.66 2.73
C GLU A 87 11.94 -10.61 3.83
N ILE A 88 12.80 -11.56 3.48
CA ILE A 88 13.13 -12.69 4.37
C ILE A 88 14.60 -12.75 4.81
N ASN A 89 15.42 -11.74 4.48
CA ASN A 89 16.83 -11.64 4.87
C ASN A 89 17.09 -10.46 5.84
N SER A 90 16.04 -9.96 6.47
CA SER A 90 16.08 -8.90 7.51
C SER A 90 16.70 -7.58 7.04
N ARG A 91 16.81 -7.31 5.74
CA ARG A 91 17.34 -6.04 5.22
C ARG A 91 16.46 -4.87 5.65
N LEU A 92 15.14 -4.99 5.53
CA LEU A 92 14.23 -3.91 5.91
C LEU A 92 14.22 -3.67 7.43
N GLU A 93 14.44 -4.71 8.22
CA GLU A 93 14.60 -4.59 9.67
C GLU A 93 15.86 -3.80 10.04
N LYS A 94 16.99 -4.13 9.42
CA LYS A 94 18.26 -3.39 9.59
C LYS A 94 18.15 -1.93 9.16
N ILE A 95 17.39 -1.64 8.09
CA ILE A 95 17.12 -0.25 7.68
C ILE A 95 16.32 0.48 8.76
N ALA A 96 15.28 -0.13 9.31
CA ALA A 96 14.48 0.46 10.38
C ALA A 96 15.33 0.76 11.62
N ASP A 97 16.13 -0.22 12.05
CA ASP A 97 16.98 -0.12 13.25
C ASP A 97 18.07 0.94 13.08
N SER A 98 18.81 0.90 11.96
CA SER A 98 19.90 1.85 11.67
C SER A 98 19.43 3.30 11.56
N ARG A 99 18.15 3.51 11.21
CA ARG A 99 17.55 4.84 11.08
C ARG A 99 16.69 5.25 12.26
N ASN A 100 16.54 4.38 13.26
CA ASN A 100 15.66 4.59 14.40
C ASN A 100 14.22 4.96 13.99
N ILE A 101 13.69 4.24 13.01
CA ILE A 101 12.30 4.38 12.53
C ILE A 101 11.52 3.09 12.76
N LYS A 102 10.19 3.15 12.69
CA LYS A 102 9.36 1.96 12.89
C LYS A 102 9.24 1.21 11.56
N LYS A 103 9.10 -0.12 11.62
CA LYS A 103 8.87 -0.96 10.41
C LYS A 103 7.67 -0.50 9.56
N LYS A 104 6.62 0.03 10.20
CA LYS A 104 5.48 0.61 9.48
C LYS A 104 5.84 1.81 8.61
N ASP A 105 6.87 2.57 8.99
CA ASP A 105 7.37 3.71 8.22
C ASP A 105 8.12 3.25 6.96
N LEU A 106 8.47 1.95 6.89
CA LEU A 106 8.94 1.24 5.69
C LEU A 106 7.80 0.47 4.99
N HIS A 107 6.54 0.81 5.25
CA HIS A 107 5.38 0.10 4.67
C HIS A 107 5.36 -1.39 4.98
N ILE A 108 5.72 -1.77 6.20
CA ILE A 108 5.59 -3.15 6.68
C ILE A 108 4.38 -3.26 7.61
N ASN A 109 3.44 -4.14 7.24
CA ASN A 109 2.25 -4.44 8.02
C ASN A 109 2.61 -5.17 9.33
N PRO A 110 1.72 -5.11 10.34
CA PRO A 110 1.75 -6.08 11.44
C PRO A 110 1.80 -7.50 10.88
N GLY A 111 2.79 -8.29 11.30
CA GLY A 111 3.06 -9.64 10.75
C GLY A 111 4.18 -9.71 9.70
N GLY A 112 4.72 -8.57 9.26
CA GLY A 112 5.96 -8.53 8.46
C GLY A 112 5.76 -8.47 6.94
N ALA A 113 4.53 -8.60 6.44
CA ALA A 113 4.23 -8.46 5.02
C ALA A 113 4.32 -6.99 4.59
N GLY A 114 4.78 -6.73 3.37
CA GLY A 114 4.76 -5.41 2.75
C GLY A 114 3.34 -4.91 2.51
N CYS A 115 3.09 -3.64 2.82
CA CYS A 115 1.92 -2.89 2.42
C CYS A 115 2.16 -2.35 1.01
N LEU A 116 1.86 -3.17 0.00
CA LEU A 116 2.13 -2.81 -1.40
C LEU A 116 1.21 -1.69 -1.92
N CYS A 117 -0.04 -1.69 -1.45
CA CYS A 117 -1.01 -0.63 -1.67
C CYS A 117 -2.09 -0.71 -0.59
N ILE A 118 -2.93 0.33 -0.49
CA ILE A 118 -4.11 0.26 0.37
C ILE A 118 -5.18 -0.59 -0.30
N LYS A 119 -5.89 -1.39 0.48
CA LYS A 119 -6.88 -2.35 -0.01
C LYS A 119 -7.92 -1.79 -1.01
N PRO A 120 -8.43 -0.55 -0.90
CA PRO A 120 -9.33 0.03 -1.91
C PRO A 120 -8.69 0.23 -3.29
N GLU A 121 -7.37 0.36 -3.37
CA GLU A 121 -6.63 0.54 -4.62
C GLU A 121 -6.23 -0.78 -5.28
N GLU A 122 -6.46 -1.94 -4.65
CA GLU A 122 -6.15 -3.24 -5.24
C GLU A 122 -6.85 -3.44 -6.59
N ILE A 123 -8.13 -3.06 -6.68
CA ILE A 123 -8.89 -3.15 -7.95
C ILE A 123 -8.43 -2.11 -8.98
N LEU A 124 -7.85 -0.99 -8.57
CA LEU A 124 -7.28 -0.01 -9.50
C LEU A 124 -5.97 -0.53 -10.09
N ASN A 125 -5.18 -1.24 -9.29
CA ASN A 125 -3.94 -1.88 -9.73
C ASN A 125 -4.18 -3.16 -10.53
N LEU A 126 -5.31 -3.83 -10.31
CA LEU A 126 -5.70 -5.11 -10.92
C LEU A 126 -7.18 -5.08 -11.35
N PRO A 127 -7.55 -4.26 -12.35
CA PRO A 127 -8.94 -4.00 -12.73
C PRO A 127 -9.65 -5.24 -13.32
N ASN A 128 -8.90 -6.17 -13.88
CA ASN A 128 -9.42 -7.38 -14.51
C ASN A 128 -9.34 -8.61 -13.59
N GLY A 129 -9.25 -8.40 -12.28
CA GLY A 129 -8.98 -9.45 -11.31
C GLY A 129 -7.48 -9.74 -11.18
N PHE A 130 -7.15 -10.78 -10.41
CA PHE A 130 -5.76 -11.09 -10.12
C PHE A 130 -5.06 -11.67 -11.35
N ASN A 131 -4.01 -10.97 -11.77
CA ASN A 131 -3.04 -11.41 -12.75
C ASN A 131 -1.66 -11.34 -12.10
N PHE A 132 -0.93 -12.45 -12.11
CA PHE A 132 0.33 -12.55 -11.35
C PHE A 132 1.42 -11.61 -11.90
N LYS A 133 1.49 -11.47 -13.24
CA LYS A 133 2.42 -10.55 -13.89
C LYS A 133 2.09 -9.09 -13.55
N ASP A 134 0.83 -8.69 -13.62
CA ASP A 134 0.42 -7.32 -13.27
C ASP A 134 0.63 -7.04 -11.79
N PHE A 135 0.35 -8.01 -10.91
CA PHE A 135 0.68 -7.91 -9.48
C PHE A 135 2.18 -7.66 -9.27
N PHE A 136 3.05 -8.37 -9.98
CA PHE A 136 4.48 -8.13 -9.91
C PHE A 136 4.87 -6.73 -10.39
N ASN A 137 4.42 -6.36 -11.59
CA ASN A 137 4.86 -5.13 -12.24
C ASN A 137 4.25 -3.88 -11.62
N ASN A 138 3.03 -3.97 -11.07
CA ASN A 138 2.31 -2.83 -10.51
C ASN A 138 2.57 -2.67 -9.01
N LEU A 139 2.91 -3.74 -8.29
CA LEU A 139 2.98 -3.72 -6.83
C LEU A 139 4.30 -4.24 -6.28
N VAL A 140 4.73 -5.46 -6.63
CA VAL A 140 5.94 -6.08 -6.04
C VAL A 140 7.22 -5.33 -6.41
N ILE A 141 7.48 -5.11 -7.71
CA ILE A 141 8.69 -4.43 -8.17
C ILE A 141 8.73 -2.97 -7.69
N PRO A 142 7.65 -2.16 -7.83
CA PRO A 142 7.64 -0.79 -7.32
C PRO A 142 7.88 -0.70 -5.81
N PHE A 143 7.33 -1.63 -5.02
CA PHE A 143 7.58 -1.68 -3.58
C PHE A 143 9.08 -1.84 -3.27
N PHE A 144 9.74 -2.87 -3.82
CA PHE A 144 11.17 -3.09 -3.54
C PHE A 144 12.07 -2.02 -4.15
N TYR A 145 11.68 -1.43 -5.28
CA TYR A 145 12.33 -0.23 -5.79
C TYR A 145 12.25 0.90 -4.78
N ALA A 146 11.06 1.18 -4.24
CA ALA A 146 10.84 2.27 -3.28
C ALA A 146 11.63 2.05 -2.00
N GLN A 147 11.71 0.82 -1.49
CA GLN A 147 12.56 0.48 -0.34
C GLN A 147 14.04 0.80 -0.62
N SER A 148 14.54 0.39 -1.79
CA SER A 148 15.94 0.63 -2.18
C SER A 148 16.22 2.12 -2.42
N TYR A 149 15.25 2.85 -2.97
CA TYR A 149 15.34 4.29 -3.15
C TYR A 149 15.37 4.99 -1.79
N PHE A 150 14.50 4.59 -0.86
CA PHE A 150 14.49 5.12 0.51
C PHE A 150 15.80 4.81 1.22
N GLU A 151 16.32 3.58 1.13
CA GLU A 151 17.61 3.20 1.70
C GLU A 151 18.78 4.06 1.16
N LYS A 152 18.74 4.46 -0.11
CA LYS A 152 19.80 5.30 -0.70
C LYS A 152 19.65 6.79 -0.38
N ASN A 153 18.41 7.31 -0.41
CA ASN A 153 18.16 8.75 -0.43
C ASN A 153 17.52 9.30 0.86
N ASN A 154 17.10 8.42 1.77
CA ASN A 154 16.34 8.76 2.98
C ASN A 154 15.03 9.54 2.70
N THR A 155 14.52 9.41 1.47
CA THR A 155 13.27 9.99 0.98
C THR A 155 12.57 8.96 0.10
N TRP A 156 11.25 9.06 -0.01
CA TRP A 156 10.49 8.18 -0.90
C TRP A 156 10.48 8.73 -2.33
N PRO A 157 10.46 7.86 -3.35
CA PRO A 157 10.50 8.31 -4.74
C PRO A 157 9.22 9.02 -5.18
N TRP A 158 8.08 8.72 -4.56
CA TRP A 158 6.77 9.31 -4.86
C TRP A 158 5.95 9.50 -3.58
N GLY A 159 4.81 10.19 -3.69
CA GLY A 159 3.90 10.47 -2.60
C GLY A 159 3.39 9.20 -1.89
N GLN A 160 3.10 9.34 -0.60
CA GLN A 160 2.65 8.23 0.25
C GLN A 160 1.38 8.61 0.99
N TYR A 161 0.56 7.60 1.26
CA TYR A 161 -0.50 7.74 2.25
C TYR A 161 0.06 7.68 3.67
N SER A 162 -0.59 8.41 4.56
CA SER A 162 -0.40 8.32 5.99
C SER A 162 -0.72 6.91 6.52
N HIS A 163 -0.07 6.52 7.62
CA HIS A 163 -0.28 5.19 8.20
C HIS A 163 -1.67 5.00 8.80
N GLY A 164 -2.17 3.75 8.72
CA GLY A 164 -3.40 3.32 9.36
C GLY A 164 -4.64 4.01 8.76
N ILE A 165 -5.61 4.33 9.61
CA ILE A 165 -6.89 4.92 9.19
C ILE A 165 -6.73 6.23 8.40
N TRP A 166 -5.65 6.98 8.66
CA TRP A 166 -5.43 8.31 8.06
C TRP A 166 -5.20 8.23 6.56
N GLY A 167 -4.46 7.21 6.09
CA GLY A 167 -4.27 6.96 4.66
C GLY A 167 -5.58 6.61 3.94
N PHE A 168 -6.49 5.90 4.60
CA PHE A 168 -7.82 5.65 4.05
C PHE A 168 -8.64 6.93 3.90
N ILE A 169 -8.51 7.87 4.84
CA ILE A 169 -9.19 9.17 4.76
C ILE A 169 -8.60 10.05 3.65
N GLU A 170 -7.28 10.04 3.48
CA GLU A 170 -6.62 10.70 2.34
C GLU A 170 -7.07 10.09 1.00
N TRP A 171 -7.20 8.76 0.93
CA TRP A 171 -7.77 8.10 -0.24
C TRP A 171 -9.23 8.52 -0.48
N TYR A 172 -10.07 8.54 0.57
CA TYR A 172 -11.48 8.93 0.49
C TYR A 172 -11.67 10.36 -0.01
N LEU A 173 -10.75 11.27 0.37
CA LEU A 173 -10.73 12.64 -0.12
C LEU A 173 -10.62 12.71 -1.65
N LYS A 174 -9.81 11.83 -2.25
CA LYS A 174 -9.53 11.79 -3.68
C LYS A 174 -10.63 11.09 -4.50
N GLN A 175 -11.66 10.54 -3.86
CA GLN A 175 -12.72 9.81 -4.56
C GLN A 175 -13.90 10.72 -4.90
N ASP A 176 -14.30 10.69 -6.16
CA ASP A 176 -15.50 11.34 -6.67
C ASP A 176 -16.66 10.35 -6.81
N ASN A 177 -17.90 10.87 -6.88
CA ASN A 177 -19.12 10.08 -7.15
C ASN A 177 -19.36 8.89 -6.20
N LEU A 178 -18.95 9.01 -4.94
CA LEU A 178 -19.22 7.99 -3.94
C LEU A 178 -20.72 7.83 -3.69
N THR A 179 -21.17 6.58 -3.56
CA THR A 179 -22.55 6.25 -3.22
C THR A 179 -22.70 6.01 -1.72
N LYS A 180 -23.94 6.03 -1.23
CA LYS A 180 -24.28 5.61 0.14
C LYS A 180 -23.69 4.23 0.47
N GLN A 181 -23.88 3.25 -0.40
CA GLN A 181 -23.39 1.88 -0.21
C GLN A 181 -21.86 1.80 -0.13
N SER A 182 -21.15 2.53 -1.00
CA SER A 182 -19.68 2.57 -0.97
C SER A 182 -19.16 3.24 0.30
N THR A 183 -19.84 4.30 0.77
CA THR A 183 -19.50 5.01 2.00
C THR A 183 -19.74 4.16 3.25
N GLU A 184 -20.86 3.43 3.32
CA GLU A 184 -21.13 2.48 4.41
C GLU A 184 -20.11 1.35 4.44
N SER A 185 -19.74 0.81 3.28
CA SER A 185 -18.70 -0.24 3.17
C SER A 185 -17.33 0.28 3.60
N PHE A 186 -17.00 1.52 3.25
CA PHE A 186 -15.79 2.19 3.69
C PHE A 186 -15.76 2.37 5.22
N LEU A 187 -16.84 2.86 5.83
CA LEU A 187 -16.93 3.00 7.30
C LEU A 187 -16.79 1.67 8.04
N LYS A 188 -17.46 0.60 7.55
CA LYS A 188 -17.30 -0.76 8.10
C LYS A 188 -15.85 -1.24 8.06
N ARG A 189 -15.08 -0.84 7.05
CA ARG A 189 -13.65 -1.14 6.98
C ARG A 189 -12.85 -0.36 8.02
N LEU A 190 -13.13 0.94 8.17
CA LEU A 190 -12.44 1.78 9.14
C LEU A 190 -12.61 1.27 10.58
N GLN A 191 -13.77 0.68 10.91
CA GLN A 191 -14.04 0.08 12.22
C GLN A 191 -13.02 -0.99 12.65
N LYS A 192 -12.32 -1.64 11.71
CA LYS A 192 -11.29 -2.63 12.01
C LYS A 192 -10.04 -2.03 12.66
N TYR A 193 -9.84 -0.72 12.56
CA TYR A 193 -8.73 0.02 13.15
C TYR A 193 -9.05 0.49 14.58
N ASN A 194 -9.67 -0.37 15.39
CA ASN A 194 -10.12 -0.17 16.79
C ASN A 194 -9.80 1.21 17.41
N ASN A 195 -8.55 1.44 17.83
CA ASN A 195 -8.14 2.65 18.53
C ASN A 195 -8.24 3.91 17.67
N GLU A 196 -7.74 3.86 16.44
CA GLU A 196 -7.82 4.96 15.50
C GLU A 196 -9.27 5.23 15.05
N TRP A 197 -10.09 4.18 14.92
CA TRP A 197 -11.53 4.32 14.67
C TRP A 197 -12.23 5.09 15.78
N ARG A 198 -11.94 4.77 17.05
CA ARG A 198 -12.51 5.49 18.20
C ARG A 198 -12.19 6.99 18.15
N LEU A 199 -10.96 7.35 17.77
CA LEU A 199 -10.55 8.75 17.62
C LEU A 199 -11.27 9.42 16.44
N LEU A 200 -11.29 8.78 15.27
CA LEU A 200 -11.95 9.30 14.08
C LEU A 200 -13.46 9.49 14.29
N LYS A 201 -14.13 8.50 14.91
CA LYS A 201 -15.57 8.52 15.16
C LYS A 201 -16.01 9.78 15.91
N ASN A 202 -15.23 10.24 16.89
CA ASN A 202 -15.50 11.48 17.62
C ASN A 202 -15.44 12.72 16.72
N LEU A 203 -14.56 12.74 15.73
CA LEU A 203 -14.43 13.84 14.77
C LEU A 203 -15.57 13.84 13.74
N LEU A 204 -16.16 12.68 13.45
CA LEU A 204 -17.27 12.54 12.50
C LEU A 204 -18.63 12.96 13.10
N ILE A 205 -18.72 13.17 14.42
CA ILE A 205 -19.95 13.64 15.08
C ILE A 205 -20.39 14.98 14.45
N PRO A 206 -21.66 15.15 14.03
CA PRO A 206 -22.17 16.39 13.41
C PRO A 206 -21.82 17.67 14.18
N LYS A 207 -21.93 17.64 15.50
CA LYS A 207 -21.62 18.78 16.38
C LYS A 207 -20.13 19.09 16.53
N CYS A 208 -19.23 18.15 16.24
CA CYS A 208 -17.79 18.37 16.34
C CYS A 208 -17.28 19.26 15.20
N LYS A 209 -16.82 20.48 15.51
CA LYS A 209 -16.30 21.44 14.51
C LYS A 209 -14.78 21.41 14.45
N ILE A 210 -14.19 20.34 13.92
CA ILE A 210 -12.73 20.25 13.74
C ILE A 210 -12.24 21.24 12.67
N LYS A 211 -11.16 21.98 12.95
CA LYS A 211 -10.57 23.03 12.12
C LYS A 211 -9.05 22.86 12.06
N GLY A 212 -8.42 23.51 11.08
CA GLY A 212 -6.99 23.38 10.82
C GLY A 212 -6.06 23.81 11.96
N HIS A 213 -6.51 24.67 12.88
CA HIS A 213 -5.70 25.10 14.02
C HIS A 213 -5.77 24.16 15.23
N HIS A 214 -6.69 23.20 15.24
CA HIS A 214 -6.75 22.18 16.28
C HIS A 214 -5.60 21.19 16.12
N GLU A 215 -5.23 20.54 17.23
CA GLU A 215 -4.17 19.54 17.27
C GLU A 215 -4.50 18.32 16.42
N CYS A 216 -3.50 17.82 15.71
CA CYS A 216 -3.61 16.63 14.90
C CYS A 216 -3.52 15.37 15.76
N ILE A 217 -4.47 14.46 15.57
CA ILE A 217 -4.60 13.21 16.33
C ILE A 217 -3.60 12.11 15.91
N CYS A 218 -2.60 12.44 15.09
CA CYS A 218 -1.50 11.54 14.74
C CYS A 218 -0.44 11.40 15.84
N GLY A 219 -0.49 12.23 16.89
CA GLY A 219 0.45 12.20 18.01
C GLY A 219 1.73 13.03 17.83
N LYS A 220 1.88 13.78 16.72
CA LYS A 220 3.03 14.66 16.46
C LYS A 220 2.92 16.05 17.12
N ASN A 221 1.91 16.30 17.97
CA ASN A 221 1.65 17.57 18.66
C ASN A 221 1.73 18.82 17.74
N ASN A 222 1.21 18.70 16.52
CA ASN A 222 1.19 19.78 15.53
C ASN A 222 -0.25 20.04 15.06
N LYS A 223 -0.52 21.23 14.53
CA LYS A 223 -1.84 21.64 14.02
C LYS A 223 -2.21 20.83 12.77
N PHE A 224 -3.47 20.44 12.61
CA PHE A 224 -3.94 19.69 11.43
C PHE A 224 -3.48 20.31 10.11
N ARG A 225 -3.62 21.63 9.96
CA ARG A 225 -3.24 22.36 8.73
C ARG A 225 -1.76 22.25 8.37
N ASN A 226 -0.90 21.98 9.35
CA ASN A 226 0.55 21.86 9.19
C ASN A 226 1.05 20.42 9.28
N CYS A 227 0.16 19.46 9.59
CA CYS A 227 0.54 18.08 9.86
C CYS A 227 -0.14 17.09 8.91
N HIS A 228 -1.47 17.11 8.83
CA HIS A 228 -2.27 16.21 8.00
C HIS A 228 -3.48 16.97 7.45
N ASN A 229 -3.22 17.97 6.59
CA ASN A 229 -4.26 18.84 6.05
C ASN A 229 -5.25 18.08 5.16
N ASP A 230 -4.76 17.10 4.40
CA ASP A 230 -5.61 16.27 3.55
C ASP A 230 -6.46 15.29 4.37
N VAL A 231 -5.94 14.77 5.49
CA VAL A 231 -6.77 14.01 6.44
C VAL A 231 -7.91 14.88 6.98
N LEU A 232 -7.65 16.14 7.35
CA LEU A 232 -8.69 17.06 7.82
C LEU A 232 -9.77 17.28 6.75
N ARG A 233 -9.36 17.53 5.50
CA ARG A 233 -10.29 17.70 4.38
C ARG A 233 -11.09 16.42 4.11
N GLY A 234 -10.45 15.26 4.17
CA GLY A 234 -11.11 13.96 4.04
C GLY A 234 -12.14 13.71 5.14
N ILE A 235 -11.84 14.09 6.39
CA ILE A 235 -12.81 14.06 7.50
C ILE A 235 -14.02 14.94 7.19
N TRP A 236 -13.80 16.16 6.69
CA TRP A 236 -14.91 17.05 6.33
C TRP A 236 -15.77 16.49 5.21
N LYS A 237 -15.15 15.96 4.15
CA LYS A 237 -15.86 15.31 3.03
C LYS A 237 -16.69 14.12 3.52
N LEU A 238 -16.06 13.19 4.25
CA LEU A 238 -16.73 12.02 4.81
C LEU A 238 -17.90 12.40 5.71
N LYS A 239 -17.75 13.45 6.53
CA LYS A 239 -18.81 13.96 7.39
C LYS A 239 -19.99 14.51 6.58
N GLN A 240 -19.74 15.24 5.50
CA GLN A 240 -20.79 15.71 4.59
C GLN A 240 -21.50 14.55 3.91
N ASP A 241 -20.74 13.57 3.41
CA ASP A 241 -21.30 12.38 2.74
C ASP A 241 -22.18 11.56 3.71
N ILE A 242 -21.77 11.40 4.97
CA ILE A 242 -22.57 10.76 6.02
C ILE A 242 -23.90 11.49 6.25
N LEU A 243 -23.88 12.82 6.31
CA LEU A 243 -25.08 13.64 6.48
C LEU A 243 -26.00 13.53 5.26
N ASN A 244 -25.46 13.71 4.06
CA ASN A 244 -26.20 13.68 2.80
C ASN A 244 -26.85 12.33 2.55
N PHE A 245 -26.18 11.22 2.90
CA PHE A 245 -26.71 9.87 2.72
C PHE A 245 -27.56 9.37 3.91
N GLY A 246 -27.67 10.15 4.99
CA GLY A 246 -28.39 9.76 6.21
C GLY A 246 -27.79 8.51 6.86
N ILE A 247 -26.46 8.37 6.86
CA ILE A 247 -25.77 7.22 7.43
C ILE A 247 -25.65 7.39 8.95
N LYS A 248 -26.00 6.36 9.72
CA LYS A 248 -25.78 6.33 11.18
C LYS A 248 -24.43 5.70 11.49
N ILE A 249 -23.57 6.44 12.18
CA ILE A 249 -22.28 5.93 12.64
C ILE A 249 -22.51 5.10 13.90
N GLN A 250 -22.40 3.78 13.78
CA GLN A 250 -22.50 2.84 14.92
C GLN A 250 -21.22 2.78 15.74
#